data_AF-A0A6I2Z6D6-F1
#
_entry.id   AF-A0A6I2Z6D6-F1
#
_cell.length_a   1.000
_cell.length_b   1.000
_cell.length_c   1.000
_cell.angle_alpha   90.00
_cell.angle_beta   90.00
_cell.angle_gamma   90.00
#
_symmetry.space_group_name_H-M   'P 1'
#
loop_
_entity.id
_entity.type
_entity.pdbx_description
1 polymer ?
#
loop_
_entity_poly.entity_id
_entity_poly.type
_entity_poly.pdbx_seq_one_letter_code
_entity_poly.pdbx_strand_id
1 'polypeptide(L)'
;MKVDEARLQLFSAIEGGSTFWSREIAEYGAQGVVDAIKGGKYDPIKYARIISIIREFNAQATKENLAHVGARFITPEENAWPDQLNDLAAPPIGLVIKGSAESLKVAMLAIVGTRNPTNYGVRIASDFAAGFVDREWAIVSGGAYGIDAAAHRGALIAEGATFAVLAAGVDINYPAGHARLFAEIAENGALISEVLPGVRAVPSRFLTRNRLIAGLSRATLVVEAAFRSGSLRTARDCAELMRPVMAIPGPITSPTSEGCHRLIGERAAEIVTSISDAVEFVSTYR
;
A
#
# COMPACT_ATOMS: atom_id res chain seq x y z
N MET A 1 20.48 10.55 -9.99
CA MET A 1 19.75 9.56 -10.81
C MET A 1 18.74 10.33 -11.65
N LYS A 2 18.63 10.07 -12.96
CA LYS A 2 17.64 10.75 -13.81
C LYS A 2 16.27 10.14 -13.50
N VAL A 3 15.36 10.91 -12.91
CA VAL A 3 13.95 10.53 -12.78
C VAL A 3 13.40 10.27 -14.19
N ASP A 4 12.77 9.12 -14.40
CA ASP A 4 12.08 8.81 -15.65
C ASP A 4 10.88 9.77 -15.82
N GLU A 5 11.08 10.78 -16.68
CA GLU A 5 10.08 11.82 -16.92
C GLU A 5 8.82 11.27 -17.59
N ALA A 6 8.94 10.22 -18.40
CA ALA A 6 7.79 9.60 -19.06
C ALA A 6 6.91 8.89 -18.03
N ARG A 7 7.51 8.14 -17.09
CA ARG A 7 6.76 7.54 -15.98
C ARG A 7 6.12 8.58 -15.08
N LEU A 8 6.83 9.65 -14.75
CA LEU A 8 6.26 10.73 -13.92
C LEU A 8 5.07 11.42 -14.63
N GLN A 9 5.18 11.63 -15.94
CA GLN A 9 4.12 12.17 -16.79
C GLN A 9 2.89 11.25 -16.81
N LEU A 10 3.08 9.95 -17.06
CA LEU A 10 1.99 8.96 -17.02
C LEU A 10 1.36 8.85 -15.63
N PHE A 11 2.18 8.84 -14.57
CA PHE A 11 1.75 8.80 -13.18
C PHE A 11 0.89 10.01 -12.80
N SER A 12 1.13 11.18 -13.39
CA SER A 12 0.30 12.38 -13.16
C SER A 12 -1.10 12.27 -13.76
N ALA A 13 -1.29 11.43 -14.78
CA ALA A 13 -2.49 11.39 -15.59
C ALA A 13 -3.35 10.14 -15.35
N ILE A 14 -2.73 9.01 -15.02
CA ILE A 14 -3.36 7.70 -14.95
C ILE A 14 -3.58 7.30 -13.49
N GLU A 15 -4.81 6.99 -13.12
CA GLU A 15 -5.12 6.44 -11.80
C GLU A 15 -4.51 5.03 -11.63
N GLY A 16 -4.00 4.77 -10.43
CA GLY A 16 -3.46 3.46 -10.07
C GLY A 16 -4.46 2.31 -10.27
N GLY A 17 -3.94 1.11 -10.45
CA GLY A 17 -4.74 -0.11 -10.63
C GLY A 17 -5.38 -0.28 -12.02
N SER A 18 -5.06 0.58 -12.99
CA SER A 18 -5.52 0.39 -14.37
C SER A 18 -4.76 -0.74 -15.07
N THR A 19 -5.40 -1.89 -15.26
CA THR A 19 -4.83 -3.03 -16.00
C THR A 19 -4.63 -2.72 -17.49
N PHE A 20 -5.43 -1.84 -18.07
CA PHE A 20 -5.26 -1.40 -19.46
C PHE A 20 -3.93 -0.65 -19.61
N TRP A 21 -3.70 0.41 -18.83
CA TRP A 21 -2.48 1.20 -18.94
C TRP A 21 -1.24 0.45 -18.47
N SER A 22 -1.38 -0.45 -17.49
CA SER A 22 -0.28 -1.32 -17.06
C SER A 22 0.20 -2.21 -18.22
N ARG A 23 -0.72 -2.76 -19.03
CA ARG A 23 -0.36 -3.55 -20.22
C ARG A 23 0.26 -2.69 -21.32
N GLU A 24 -0.28 -1.51 -21.59
CA GLU A 24 0.31 -0.60 -22.59
C GLU A 24 1.75 -0.21 -22.20
N ILE A 25 2.02 0.05 -20.91
CA ILE A 25 3.37 0.40 -20.43
C ILE A 25 4.30 -0.83 -20.51
N ALA A 26 3.81 -2.03 -20.21
CA ALA A 26 4.59 -3.25 -20.35
C ALA A 26 4.95 -3.56 -21.81
N GLU A 27 4.05 -3.28 -22.76
CA GLU A 27 4.25 -3.55 -24.19
C GLU A 27 5.11 -2.49 -24.89
N TYR A 28 4.86 -1.20 -24.61
CA TYR A 28 5.47 -0.09 -25.37
C TYR A 28 6.52 0.70 -24.57
N GLY A 29 6.67 0.42 -23.27
CA GLY A 29 7.47 1.25 -22.36
C GLY A 29 6.79 2.59 -22.04
N ALA A 30 7.22 3.25 -20.96
CA ALA A 30 6.60 4.51 -20.53
C ALA A 30 6.71 5.61 -21.60
N GLN A 31 7.88 5.78 -22.21
CA GLN A 31 8.07 6.76 -23.29
C GLN A 31 7.20 6.45 -24.51
N GLY A 32 7.13 5.19 -24.94
CA GLY A 32 6.31 4.78 -26.08
C GLY A 32 4.82 5.04 -25.87
N VAL A 33 4.31 4.84 -24.64
CA VAL A 33 2.92 5.19 -24.31
C VAL A 33 2.70 6.70 -24.34
N VAL A 34 3.60 7.51 -23.81
CA VAL A 34 3.51 8.99 -23.89
C VAL A 34 3.45 9.44 -25.34
N ASP A 35 4.33 8.91 -26.19
CA ASP A 35 4.39 9.26 -27.61
C ASP A 35 3.12 8.84 -28.35
N ALA A 36 2.58 7.65 -28.03
CA ALA A 36 1.32 7.15 -28.57
C ALA A 36 0.11 8.02 -28.15
N ILE A 37 0.06 8.50 -26.90
CA ILE A 37 -0.97 9.44 -26.42
C ILE A 37 -0.89 10.76 -27.19
N LYS A 38 0.31 11.32 -27.33
CA LYS A 38 0.52 12.60 -28.04
C LYS A 38 0.23 12.46 -29.55
N GLY A 39 0.58 11.31 -30.13
CA GLY A 39 0.36 10.96 -31.54
C GLY A 39 -1.07 10.56 -31.89
N GLY A 40 -2.00 10.51 -30.92
CA GLY A 40 -3.41 10.24 -31.17
C GLY A 40 -3.77 8.77 -31.40
N LYS A 41 -2.96 7.82 -30.90
CA LYS A 41 -3.26 6.37 -30.97
C LYS A 41 -4.54 6.00 -30.22
N TYR A 42 -4.84 6.72 -29.13
CA TYR A 42 -5.95 6.41 -28.23
C TYR A 42 -7.17 7.30 -28.49
N ASP A 43 -8.36 6.75 -28.22
CA ASP A 43 -9.63 7.45 -28.40
C ASP A 43 -9.67 8.81 -27.67
N PRO A 44 -9.86 9.92 -28.39
CA PRO A 44 -9.74 11.27 -27.83
C PRO A 44 -10.91 11.66 -26.93
N ILE A 45 -12.04 10.96 -27.01
CA ILE A 45 -13.22 11.21 -26.17
C ILE A 45 -13.09 10.42 -24.88
N LYS A 46 -12.83 9.11 -24.99
CA LYS A 46 -12.69 8.21 -23.84
C LYS A 46 -11.53 8.60 -22.94
N TYR A 47 -10.41 9.05 -23.52
CA TYR A 47 -9.20 9.40 -22.77
C TYR A 47 -8.89 10.90 -22.74
N ALA A 48 -9.89 11.75 -23.01
CA ALA A 48 -9.73 13.21 -23.08
C ALA A 48 -8.96 13.80 -21.89
N ARG A 49 -9.31 13.38 -20.66
CA ARG A 49 -8.65 13.86 -19.43
C ARG A 49 -7.18 13.45 -19.37
N ILE A 50 -6.86 12.20 -19.69
CA ILE A 50 -5.47 11.70 -19.69
C ILE A 50 -4.66 12.46 -20.74
N ILE A 51 -5.20 12.61 -21.96
CA ILE A 51 -4.54 13.32 -23.06
C ILE A 51 -4.23 14.77 -22.67
N SER A 52 -5.19 15.49 -22.06
CA SER A 52 -4.99 16.88 -21.61
C SER A 52 -3.88 16.95 -20.54
N ILE A 53 -3.95 16.12 -19.49
CA ILE A 53 -2.92 16.12 -18.43
C ILE A 53 -1.54 15.81 -19.01
N ILE A 54 -1.43 14.83 -19.91
CA ILE A 54 -0.15 14.48 -20.55
C ILE A 54 0.38 15.66 -21.38
N ARG A 55 -0.47 16.38 -22.13
CA ARG A 55 -0.03 17.50 -22.96
C ARG A 55 0.41 18.73 -22.14
N GLU A 56 -0.24 18.96 -21.00
CA GLU A 56 0.01 20.11 -20.13
C GLU A 56 1.05 19.83 -19.03
N PHE A 57 1.56 18.58 -18.96
CA PHE A 57 2.48 18.15 -17.91
C PHE A 57 3.78 18.96 -17.88
N ASN A 58 4.12 19.48 -16.71
CA ASN A 58 5.38 20.18 -16.45
C ASN A 58 6.26 19.34 -15.51
N ALA A 59 7.30 18.71 -16.07
CA ALA A 59 8.22 17.85 -15.33
C ALA A 59 8.97 18.61 -14.23
N GLN A 60 9.43 19.83 -14.52
CA GLN A 60 10.23 20.62 -13.59
C GLN A 60 9.40 21.03 -12.37
N ALA A 61 8.22 21.62 -12.58
CA ALA A 61 7.31 22.00 -11.50
C ALA A 61 6.88 20.80 -10.65
N THR A 62 6.67 19.63 -11.27
CA THR A 62 6.33 18.40 -10.55
C THR A 62 7.48 17.91 -9.66
N LYS A 63 8.72 17.94 -10.18
CA LYS A 63 9.93 17.58 -9.41
C LYS A 63 10.17 18.55 -8.25
N GLU A 64 9.97 19.85 -8.47
CA GLU A 64 10.07 20.87 -7.43
C GLU A 64 9.02 20.66 -6.33
N ASN A 65 7.78 20.34 -6.69
CA ASN A 65 6.73 20.04 -5.72
C ASN A 65 7.05 18.80 -4.87
N LEU A 66 7.55 17.72 -5.49
CA LEU A 66 8.01 16.53 -4.78
C LEU A 66 9.11 16.87 -3.77
N ALA A 67 10.14 17.61 -4.21
CA ALA A 67 11.23 18.03 -3.35
C ALA A 67 10.75 18.93 -2.19
N HIS A 68 9.84 19.88 -2.46
CA HIS A 68 9.28 20.79 -1.48
C HIS A 68 8.55 20.05 -0.33
N VAL A 69 7.84 18.96 -0.63
CA VAL A 69 7.15 18.17 0.40
C VAL A 69 8.05 17.10 1.06
N GLY A 70 9.33 17.05 0.69
CA GLY A 70 10.30 16.08 1.17
C GLY A 70 10.04 14.66 0.64
N ALA A 71 9.47 14.55 -0.56
CA ALA A 71 9.14 13.27 -1.18
C ALA A 71 10.02 12.99 -2.41
N ARG A 72 10.18 11.71 -2.71
CA ARG A 72 10.86 11.21 -3.91
C ARG A 72 9.88 10.38 -4.74
N PHE A 73 9.91 10.57 -6.05
CA PHE A 73 9.29 9.63 -6.97
C PHE A 73 10.31 8.55 -7.33
N ILE A 74 9.92 7.28 -7.19
CA ILE A 74 10.73 6.13 -7.61
C ILE A 74 10.01 5.31 -8.67
N THR A 75 10.78 4.63 -9.52
CA THR A 75 10.26 3.80 -10.62
C THR A 75 10.85 2.38 -10.60
N PRO A 76 10.26 1.43 -11.36
CA PRO A 76 10.78 0.05 -11.49
C PRO A 76 12.24 -0.07 -11.91
N GLU A 77 12.81 0.95 -12.55
CA GLU A 77 14.19 0.98 -13.00
C GLU A 77 15.18 1.37 -11.87
N GLU A 78 14.69 1.80 -10.70
CA GLU A 78 15.52 2.18 -9.57
C GLU A 78 15.82 1.02 -8.62
N ASN A 79 17.04 0.96 -8.09
CA ASN A 79 17.43 -0.08 -7.11
C ASN A 79 16.56 -0.09 -5.84
N ALA A 80 15.94 1.04 -5.48
CA ALA A 80 15.05 1.15 -4.33
C ALA A 80 13.63 0.61 -4.60
N TRP A 81 13.33 0.19 -5.83
CA TRP A 81 12.02 -0.34 -6.19
C TRP A 81 11.72 -1.66 -5.46
N PRO A 82 10.53 -1.81 -4.86
CA PRO A 82 10.08 -3.09 -4.33
C PRO A 82 9.59 -4.00 -5.46
N ASP A 83 10.48 -4.87 -5.96
CA ASP A 83 10.22 -5.76 -7.11
C ASP A 83 8.94 -6.61 -6.96
N GLN A 84 8.56 -6.92 -5.72
CA GLN A 84 7.32 -7.63 -5.36
C GLN A 84 6.02 -6.94 -5.82
N LEU A 85 6.06 -5.64 -6.12
CA LEU A 85 4.92 -4.92 -6.70
C LEU A 85 4.69 -5.22 -8.17
N ASN A 86 5.68 -5.80 -8.86
CA ASN A 86 5.56 -6.21 -10.26
C ASN A 86 4.66 -7.44 -10.42
N ASP A 87 4.43 -8.20 -9.34
CA ASP A 87 3.52 -9.36 -9.32
C ASP A 87 2.04 -8.97 -9.39
N LEU A 88 1.71 -7.69 -9.16
CA LEU A 88 0.34 -7.21 -9.21
C LEU A 88 -0.21 -7.29 -10.63
N ALA A 89 -1.50 -7.60 -10.78
CA ALA A 89 -2.17 -7.55 -12.09
C ALA A 89 -2.17 -6.15 -12.74
N ALA A 90 -2.01 -5.10 -11.92
CA ALA A 90 -1.79 -3.72 -12.35
C ALA A 90 -0.67 -3.10 -11.48
N PRO A 91 0.61 -3.34 -11.85
CA PRO A 91 1.75 -2.77 -11.17
C PRO A 91 1.70 -1.24 -11.18
N PRO A 92 2.15 -0.57 -10.11
CA PRO A 92 2.19 0.89 -10.09
C PRO A 92 3.16 1.44 -11.13
N ILE A 93 2.78 2.55 -11.78
CA ILE A 93 3.63 3.25 -12.76
C ILE A 93 4.92 3.77 -12.10
N GLY A 94 4.79 4.17 -10.84
CA GLY A 94 5.85 4.56 -9.93
C GLY A 94 5.26 4.79 -8.54
N LEU A 95 6.09 5.18 -7.57
CA LEU A 95 5.65 5.48 -6.19
C LEU A 95 6.19 6.83 -5.74
N VAL A 96 5.37 7.60 -5.02
CA VAL A 96 5.82 8.76 -4.27
C VAL A 96 6.08 8.33 -2.83
N ILE A 97 7.28 8.58 -2.34
CA ILE A 97 7.75 8.14 -1.02
C ILE A 97 8.21 9.36 -0.21
N LYS A 98 7.75 9.46 1.04
CA LYS A 98 8.26 10.41 2.03
C LYS A 98 8.78 9.65 3.25
N GLY A 99 10.08 9.77 3.52
CA GLY A 99 10.82 8.95 4.49
C GLY A 99 11.92 8.12 3.81
N SER A 100 12.37 7.06 4.46
CA SER A 100 13.43 6.18 3.95
C SER A 100 12.91 5.22 2.87
N ALA A 101 13.21 5.55 1.62
CA ALA A 101 12.93 4.68 0.47
C ALA A 101 13.89 3.49 0.36
N GLU A 102 15.07 3.55 1.00
CA GLU A 102 16.05 2.46 1.01
C GLU A 102 15.56 1.22 1.78
N SER A 103 14.51 1.40 2.58
CA SER A 103 13.93 0.37 3.44
C SER A 103 12.81 -0.46 2.79
N LEU A 104 12.49 -0.26 1.49
CA LEU A 104 11.37 -0.97 0.84
C LEU A 104 11.64 -2.43 0.45
N LYS A 105 12.89 -2.91 0.59
CA LYS A 105 13.26 -4.30 0.27
C LYS A 105 13.27 -5.26 1.47
N VAL A 106 12.88 -4.77 2.65
CA VAL A 106 12.80 -5.58 3.87
C VAL A 106 11.59 -6.53 3.83
N ALA A 107 11.62 -7.60 4.62
CA ALA A 107 10.44 -8.44 4.82
C ALA A 107 9.36 -7.63 5.55
N MET A 108 8.17 -7.50 4.96
CA MET A 108 7.07 -6.76 5.56
C MET A 108 5.89 -7.67 5.88
N LEU A 109 5.29 -7.48 7.05
CA LEU A 109 3.98 -8.02 7.40
C LEU A 109 2.93 -6.93 7.20
N ALA A 110 1.91 -7.21 6.38
CA ALA A 110 0.72 -6.36 6.35
C ALA A 110 -0.16 -6.67 7.55
N ILE A 111 -0.48 -5.67 8.37
CA ILE A 111 -1.47 -5.81 9.46
C ILE A 111 -2.65 -4.89 9.14
N VAL A 112 -3.83 -5.48 8.95
CA VAL A 112 -5.03 -4.75 8.52
C VAL A 112 -6.27 -5.15 9.31
N GLY A 113 -7.25 -4.26 9.35
CA GLY A 113 -8.53 -4.59 9.97
C GLY A 113 -9.54 -3.45 10.00
N THR A 114 -10.48 -3.55 10.93
CA THR A 114 -11.57 -2.60 11.12
C THR A 114 -11.06 -1.24 11.57
N ARG A 115 -11.79 -0.20 11.15
CA ARG A 115 -11.56 1.19 11.60
C ARG A 115 -12.09 1.47 13.00
N ASN A 116 -12.93 0.59 13.52
CA ASN A 116 -13.51 0.67 14.86
C ASN A 116 -13.28 -0.66 15.61
N PRO A 117 -12.03 -0.95 16.01
CA PRO A 117 -11.66 -2.20 16.66
C PRO A 117 -12.11 -2.24 18.11
N THR A 118 -12.18 -3.46 18.65
CA THR A 118 -12.28 -3.68 20.09
C THR A 118 -10.94 -3.39 20.77
N ASN A 119 -10.93 -3.24 22.10
CA ASN A 119 -9.68 -3.15 22.87
C ASN A 119 -8.79 -4.39 22.67
N TYR A 120 -9.42 -5.55 22.48
CA TYR A 120 -8.72 -6.78 22.10
C TYR A 120 -8.01 -6.60 20.75
N GLY A 121 -8.73 -6.17 19.72
CA GLY A 121 -8.16 -5.94 18.39
C GLY A 121 -7.01 -4.93 18.38
N VAL A 122 -7.15 -3.82 19.12
CA VAL A 122 -6.06 -2.82 19.27
C VAL A 122 -4.81 -3.45 19.88
N ARG A 123 -4.98 -4.20 20.98
CA ARG A 123 -3.86 -4.87 21.66
C ARG A 123 -3.20 -5.90 20.74
N ILE A 124 -3.97 -6.77 20.10
CA ILE A 124 -3.44 -7.81 19.22
C ILE A 124 -2.67 -7.19 18.05
N ALA A 125 -3.21 -6.16 17.39
CA ALA A 125 -2.51 -5.49 16.29
C ALA A 125 -1.16 -4.89 16.74
N SER A 126 -1.13 -4.28 17.93
CA SER A 126 0.10 -3.71 18.50
C SER A 126 1.11 -4.80 18.90
N ASP A 127 0.66 -5.85 19.58
CA ASP A 127 1.52 -6.93 20.08
C ASP A 127 2.12 -7.73 18.90
N PHE A 128 1.33 -8.02 17.86
CA PHE A 128 1.84 -8.68 16.65
C PHE A 128 2.81 -7.80 15.86
N ALA A 129 2.53 -6.49 15.75
CA ALA A 129 3.45 -5.56 15.12
C ALA A 129 4.82 -5.56 15.80
N ALA A 130 4.83 -5.38 17.13
CA ALA A 130 6.06 -5.41 17.93
C ALA A 130 6.78 -6.77 17.81
N GLY A 131 6.06 -7.88 17.93
CA GLY A 131 6.66 -9.21 17.86
C GLY A 131 7.28 -9.56 16.49
N PHE A 132 6.74 -9.03 15.40
CA PHE A 132 7.35 -9.17 14.08
C PHE A 132 8.56 -8.25 13.92
N VAL A 133 8.51 -7.03 14.46
CA VAL A 133 9.65 -6.11 14.50
C VAL A 133 10.85 -6.73 15.24
N ASP A 134 10.63 -7.36 16.39
CA ASP A 134 11.67 -8.07 17.17
C ASP A 134 12.36 -9.20 16.37
N ARG A 135 11.76 -9.60 15.24
CA ARG A 135 12.25 -10.66 14.34
C ARG A 135 12.70 -10.10 12.99
N GLU A 136 13.02 -8.81 12.93
CA GLU A 136 13.55 -8.09 11.77
C GLU A 136 12.56 -7.96 10.60
N TRP A 137 11.26 -8.03 10.88
CA TRP A 137 10.22 -7.65 9.90
C TRP A 137 9.82 -6.19 10.10
N ALA A 138 9.45 -5.54 9.01
CA ALA A 138 8.76 -4.26 9.07
C ALA A 138 7.25 -4.44 8.97
N ILE A 139 6.51 -3.40 9.37
CA ILE A 139 5.04 -3.42 9.31
C ILE A 139 4.54 -2.50 8.21
N VAL A 140 3.71 -3.01 7.30
CA VAL A 140 3.01 -2.20 6.30
C VAL A 140 1.51 -2.15 6.59
N SER A 141 0.92 -0.97 6.50
CA SER A 141 -0.53 -0.81 6.64
C SER A 141 -1.05 0.44 5.94
N GLY A 142 -2.34 0.72 6.05
CA GLY A 142 -3.03 1.76 5.31
C GLY A 142 -3.16 3.11 6.02
N GLY A 143 -2.64 3.25 7.24
CA GLY A 143 -2.74 4.49 8.02
C GLY A 143 -4.15 4.89 8.44
N ALA A 144 -5.14 4.00 8.32
CA ALA A 144 -6.50 4.30 8.75
C ALA A 144 -6.63 4.34 10.29
N TYR A 145 -7.75 4.85 10.79
CA TYR A 145 -8.12 4.62 12.19
C TYR A 145 -8.21 3.12 12.50
N GLY A 146 -8.10 2.77 13.78
CA GLY A 146 -8.31 1.41 14.26
C GLY A 146 -7.06 0.53 14.12
N ILE A 147 -7.23 -0.64 13.51
CA ILE A 147 -6.18 -1.68 13.45
C ILE A 147 -4.91 -1.17 12.77
N ASP A 148 -5.01 -0.44 11.65
CA ASP A 148 -3.85 0.11 10.95
C ASP A 148 -3.00 1.00 11.87
N ALA A 149 -3.64 1.94 12.57
CA ALA A 149 -2.96 2.83 13.51
C ALA A 149 -2.34 2.08 14.71
N ALA A 150 -3.02 1.04 15.22
CA ALA A 150 -2.49 0.22 16.30
C ALA A 150 -1.25 -0.58 15.86
N ALA A 151 -1.27 -1.12 14.64
CA ALA A 151 -0.12 -1.82 14.06
C ALA A 151 1.09 -0.89 13.89
N HIS A 152 0.90 0.31 13.32
CA HIS A 152 1.98 1.29 13.20
C HIS A 152 2.56 1.69 14.56
N ARG A 153 1.70 1.93 15.56
CA ARG A 153 2.16 2.27 16.92
C ARG A 153 2.94 1.12 17.55
N GLY A 154 2.48 -0.12 17.42
CA GLY A 154 3.20 -1.29 17.93
C GLY A 154 4.59 -1.42 17.31
N ALA A 155 4.71 -1.19 15.99
CA ALA A 155 6.00 -1.20 15.31
C ALA A 155 6.95 -0.10 15.81
N LEU A 156 6.44 1.13 15.97
CA LEU A 156 7.21 2.27 16.48
C LEU A 156 7.65 2.08 17.94
N ILE A 157 6.80 1.50 18.79
CA ILE A 157 7.14 1.19 20.19
C ILE A 157 8.28 0.18 20.27
N ALA A 158 8.33 -0.77 19.35
CA ALA A 158 9.42 -1.73 19.22
C ALA A 158 10.64 -1.18 18.45
N GLU A 159 10.68 0.14 18.19
CA GLU A 159 11.77 0.83 17.47
C GLU A 159 12.03 0.25 16.07
N GLY A 160 10.98 -0.31 15.44
CA GLY A 160 11.04 -0.93 14.12
C GLY A 160 10.57 -0.06 12.98
N ALA A 161 10.85 -0.52 11.76
CA ALA A 161 10.41 0.14 10.55
C ALA A 161 8.92 -0.09 10.27
N THR A 162 8.22 0.96 9.85
CA THR A 162 6.83 0.84 9.42
C THR A 162 6.48 1.74 8.23
N PHE A 163 5.56 1.27 7.39
CA PHE A 163 5.24 1.85 6.10
C PHE A 163 3.74 2.08 5.97
N ALA A 164 3.32 3.33 5.83
CA ALA A 164 1.93 3.66 5.55
C ALA A 164 1.74 3.89 4.05
N VAL A 165 1.05 2.98 3.39
CA VAL A 165 0.57 3.22 2.02
C VAL A 165 -0.65 4.13 2.14
N LEU A 166 -0.79 5.20 1.36
CA LEU A 166 -1.82 6.24 1.50
C LEU A 166 -2.73 6.30 0.26
N ALA A 167 -3.99 6.68 0.46
CA ALA A 167 -4.97 6.90 -0.63
C ALA A 167 -4.98 8.36 -1.14
N ALA A 168 -4.13 9.21 -0.57
CA ALA A 168 -3.91 10.61 -0.91
C ALA A 168 -2.42 10.85 -1.17
N GLY A 169 -2.06 12.05 -1.63
CA GLY A 169 -0.67 12.50 -1.67
C GLY A 169 -0.02 12.43 -0.28
N VAL A 170 1.29 12.19 -0.24
CA VAL A 170 2.07 12.01 1.01
C VAL A 170 2.13 13.25 1.91
N ASP A 171 1.67 14.38 1.41
CA ASP A 171 1.53 15.67 2.11
C ASP A 171 0.12 15.90 2.69
N ILE A 172 -0.83 15.01 2.40
CA ILE A 172 -2.21 15.11 2.90
C ILE A 172 -2.44 14.06 3.98
N ASN A 173 -2.50 14.52 5.24
CA ASN A 173 -2.85 13.70 6.38
C ASN A 173 -4.33 13.29 6.31
N TYR A 174 -4.60 12.06 5.87
CA TYR A 174 -5.92 11.47 5.91
C TYR A 174 -5.87 10.09 6.60
N PRO A 175 -6.53 9.93 7.76
CA PRO A 175 -7.32 10.96 8.46
C PRO A 175 -6.43 12.00 9.16
N ALA A 176 -6.93 13.23 9.31
CA ALA A 176 -6.17 14.35 9.87
C ALA A 176 -5.68 14.09 11.32
N GLY A 177 -6.44 13.31 12.10
CA GLY A 177 -6.08 12.94 13.47
C GLY A 177 -4.81 12.09 13.60
N HIS A 178 -4.30 11.53 12.50
CA HIS A 178 -3.05 10.77 12.46
C HIS A 178 -1.83 11.59 12.00
N ALA A 179 -1.92 12.92 11.93
CA ALA A 179 -0.79 13.77 11.50
C ALA A 179 0.52 13.47 12.24
N ARG A 180 0.49 13.35 13.58
CA ARG A 180 1.67 12.99 14.38
C ARG A 180 2.17 11.58 14.07
N LEU A 181 1.26 10.61 13.96
CA LEU A 181 1.61 9.23 13.63
C LEU A 181 2.29 9.16 12.25
N PHE A 182 1.79 9.89 11.25
CA PHE A 182 2.41 9.93 9.93
C PHE A 182 3.80 10.57 9.93
N ALA A 183 4.04 11.56 10.79
CA ALA A 183 5.38 12.11 10.98
C ALA A 183 6.35 11.06 11.57
N GLU A 184 5.94 10.37 12.64
CA GLU A 184 6.75 9.31 13.27
C GLU A 184 7.01 8.14 12.31
N ILE A 185 6.03 7.77 11.48
CA ILE A 185 6.19 6.77 10.41
C ILE A 185 7.20 7.24 9.35
N ALA A 186 7.16 8.50 8.93
CA ALA A 186 8.08 9.03 7.94
C ALA A 186 9.53 9.09 8.43
N GLU A 187 9.74 9.21 9.75
CA GLU A 187 11.05 9.19 10.40
C GLU A 187 11.63 7.77 10.50
N ASN A 188 10.79 6.77 10.82
CA ASN A 188 11.24 5.39 11.09
C ASN A 188 10.98 4.42 9.93
N GLY A 189 10.39 4.89 8.83
CA GLY A 189 10.08 4.10 7.65
C GLY A 189 9.67 5.03 6.52
N ALA A 190 8.47 4.85 5.95
CA ALA A 190 7.99 5.78 4.93
C ALA A 190 6.47 5.86 4.77
N LEU A 191 6.01 7.01 4.30
CA LEU A 191 4.70 7.19 3.68
C LEU A 191 4.83 6.91 2.17
N ILE A 192 3.94 6.09 1.63
CA ILE A 192 3.97 5.63 0.24
C ILE A 192 2.65 6.03 -0.43
N SER A 193 2.69 6.60 -1.62
CA SER A 193 1.50 6.94 -2.38
C SER A 193 1.64 6.64 -3.86
N GLU A 194 0.53 6.30 -4.48
CA GLU A 194 0.40 6.13 -5.93
C GLU A 194 -0.31 7.32 -6.59
N VAL A 195 -0.24 8.49 -5.94
CA VAL A 195 -0.66 9.77 -6.51
C VAL A 195 0.35 10.86 -6.14
N LEU A 196 0.38 11.94 -6.93
CA LEU A 196 1.25 13.10 -6.68
C LEU A 196 0.85 13.87 -5.41
N PRO A 197 1.78 14.66 -4.84
CA PRO A 197 1.46 15.56 -3.73
C PRO A 197 0.28 16.49 -4.05
N GLY A 198 -0.52 16.82 -3.04
CA GLY A 198 -1.73 17.64 -3.15
C GLY A 198 -2.99 16.88 -3.60
N VAL A 199 -2.88 15.61 -4.01
CA VAL A 199 -4.05 14.82 -4.43
C VAL A 199 -4.83 14.32 -3.21
N ARG A 200 -6.08 14.77 -3.06
CA ARG A 200 -6.96 14.38 -1.94
C ARG A 200 -7.40 12.91 -2.01
N ALA A 201 -7.67 12.32 -0.85
CA ALA A 201 -8.25 10.99 -0.75
C ALA A 201 -9.67 10.97 -1.34
N VAL A 202 -9.98 9.92 -2.11
CA VAL A 202 -11.33 9.62 -2.61
C VAL A 202 -11.68 8.15 -2.35
N PRO A 203 -12.97 7.78 -2.17
CA PRO A 203 -13.38 6.44 -1.80
C PRO A 203 -12.79 5.32 -2.67
N SER A 204 -12.75 5.49 -3.99
CA SER A 204 -12.22 4.49 -4.93
C SER A 204 -10.74 4.18 -4.68
N ARG A 205 -9.93 5.19 -4.32
CA ARG A 205 -8.49 5.01 -4.09
C ARG A 205 -8.18 4.18 -2.86
N PHE A 206 -9.07 4.11 -1.85
CA PHE A 206 -8.84 3.20 -0.73
C PHE A 206 -8.82 1.74 -1.17
N LEU A 207 -9.71 1.35 -2.09
CA LEU A 207 -9.75 -0.01 -2.63
C LEU A 207 -8.53 -0.28 -3.52
N THR A 208 -8.20 0.66 -4.41
CA THR A 208 -7.03 0.55 -5.29
C THR A 208 -5.73 0.46 -4.49
N ARG A 209 -5.57 1.28 -3.45
CA ARG A 209 -4.38 1.35 -2.60
C ARG A 209 -4.11 0.04 -1.86
N ASN A 210 -5.15 -0.67 -1.45
CA ASN A 210 -5.02 -1.90 -0.66
C ASN A 210 -4.18 -2.98 -1.35
N ARG A 211 -4.22 -3.05 -2.69
CA ARG A 211 -3.37 -3.99 -3.45
C ARG A 211 -1.87 -3.72 -3.24
N LEU A 212 -1.46 -2.47 -3.00
CA LEU A 212 -0.07 -2.13 -2.71
C LEU A 212 0.34 -2.59 -1.30
N ILE A 213 -0.58 -2.53 -0.34
CA ILE A 213 -0.31 -3.08 1.01
C ILE A 213 -0.04 -4.58 0.90
N ALA A 214 -0.91 -5.31 0.17
CA ALA A 214 -0.71 -6.73 -0.09
C ALA A 214 0.59 -6.98 -0.88
N GLY A 215 0.83 -6.23 -1.95
CA GLY A 215 1.99 -6.38 -2.84
C GLY A 215 3.34 -6.01 -2.22
N LEU A 216 3.38 -5.13 -1.22
CA LEU A 216 4.59 -4.84 -0.43
C LEU A 216 4.87 -5.89 0.64
N SER A 217 3.83 -6.63 1.06
CA SER A 217 3.93 -7.59 2.16
C SER A 217 4.31 -8.99 1.67
N ARG A 218 5.06 -9.72 2.48
CA ARG A 218 5.24 -11.17 2.29
C ARG A 218 4.08 -11.97 2.85
N ALA A 219 3.32 -11.40 3.77
CA ALA A 219 2.15 -12.01 4.38
C ALA A 219 1.18 -10.92 4.84
N THR A 220 -0.12 -11.25 4.92
CA THR A 220 -1.15 -10.36 5.49
C THR A 220 -1.80 -10.98 6.71
N LEU A 221 -1.82 -10.27 7.83
CA LEU A 221 -2.58 -10.58 9.04
C LEU A 221 -3.83 -9.70 9.12
N VAL A 222 -5.01 -10.33 9.19
CA VAL A 222 -6.28 -9.67 9.45
C VAL A 222 -6.64 -9.83 10.93
N VAL A 223 -6.66 -8.73 11.69
CA VAL A 223 -6.85 -8.78 13.14
C VAL A 223 -8.33 -8.77 13.53
N GLU A 224 -9.09 -7.84 12.96
CA GLU A 224 -10.54 -7.77 13.12
C GLU A 224 -11.15 -7.21 11.84
N ALA A 225 -12.22 -7.82 11.36
CA ALA A 225 -12.92 -7.41 10.15
C ALA A 225 -14.40 -7.78 10.24
N ALA A 226 -15.28 -6.82 9.98
CA ALA A 226 -16.69 -7.12 9.74
C ALA A 226 -16.88 -7.88 8.41
N PHE A 227 -18.02 -8.54 8.23
CA PHE A 227 -18.32 -9.35 7.03
C PHE A 227 -18.13 -8.60 5.70
N ARG A 228 -18.35 -7.28 5.68
CA ARG A 228 -18.13 -6.38 4.53
C ARG A 228 -17.04 -5.34 4.81
N SER A 229 -15.90 -5.76 5.36
CA SER A 229 -14.77 -4.87 5.61
C SER A 229 -13.90 -4.68 4.37
N GLY A 230 -13.39 -3.45 4.19
CA GLY A 230 -12.36 -3.16 3.17
C GLY A 230 -11.05 -3.88 3.41
N SER A 231 -10.74 -4.29 4.66
CA SER A 231 -9.54 -5.10 4.97
C SER A 231 -9.57 -6.48 4.34
N LEU A 232 -10.77 -7.04 4.08
CA LEU A 232 -10.91 -8.32 3.38
C LEU A 232 -10.42 -8.24 1.92
N ARG A 233 -10.39 -7.04 1.34
CA ARG A 233 -9.83 -6.85 0.00
C ARG A 233 -8.32 -7.06 0.00
N THR A 234 -7.60 -6.50 0.99
CA THR A 234 -6.15 -6.71 1.12
C THR A 234 -5.80 -8.18 1.31
N ALA A 235 -6.58 -8.91 2.12
CA ALA A 235 -6.41 -10.35 2.29
C ALA A 235 -6.57 -11.12 0.97
N ARG A 236 -7.59 -10.79 0.17
CA ARG A 236 -7.79 -11.41 -1.15
C ARG A 236 -6.68 -11.06 -2.13
N ASP A 237 -6.28 -9.79 -2.21
CA ASP A 237 -5.17 -9.36 -3.07
C ASP A 237 -3.87 -10.10 -2.68
N CYS A 238 -3.63 -10.33 -1.38
CA CYS A 238 -2.48 -11.12 -0.89
C CYS A 238 -2.57 -12.61 -1.30
N ALA A 239 -3.75 -13.22 -1.20
CA ALA A 239 -3.96 -14.60 -1.63
C ALA A 239 -3.83 -14.75 -3.16
N GLU A 240 -4.30 -13.78 -3.95
CA GLU A 240 -4.14 -13.74 -5.41
C GLU A 240 -2.65 -13.66 -5.82
N LEU A 241 -1.82 -13.04 -4.98
CA LEU A 241 -0.35 -13.02 -5.13
C LEU A 241 0.31 -14.32 -4.64
N MET A 242 -0.47 -15.34 -4.26
CA MET A 242 0.01 -16.61 -3.70
C MET A 242 0.83 -16.42 -2.41
N ARG A 243 0.53 -15.38 -1.63
CA ARG A 243 1.21 -15.07 -0.37
C ARG A 243 0.33 -15.45 0.82
N PRO A 244 0.93 -15.90 1.94
CA PRO A 244 0.19 -16.35 3.10
C PRO A 244 -0.70 -15.26 3.69
N VAL A 245 -1.93 -15.64 3.98
CA VAL A 245 -2.90 -14.80 4.70
C VAL A 245 -3.20 -15.48 6.03
N MET A 246 -3.25 -14.68 7.08
CA MET A 246 -3.53 -15.09 8.45
C MET A 246 -4.71 -14.29 8.98
N ALA A 247 -5.50 -14.89 9.86
CA ALA A 247 -6.60 -14.21 10.52
C ALA A 247 -6.63 -14.54 12.02
N ILE A 248 -6.85 -13.51 12.84
CA ILE A 248 -7.02 -13.65 14.27
C ILE A 248 -8.46 -14.09 14.56
N PRO A 249 -8.68 -15.18 15.33
CA PRO A 249 -10.02 -15.57 15.73
C PRO A 249 -10.55 -14.62 16.80
N GLY A 250 -11.87 -14.46 16.85
CA GLY A 250 -12.56 -13.75 17.92
C GLY A 250 -13.91 -14.39 18.28
N PRO A 251 -14.66 -13.81 19.22
CA PRO A 251 -15.96 -14.34 19.63
C PRO A 251 -16.94 -14.42 18.45
N ILE A 252 -17.67 -15.52 18.30
CA ILE A 252 -18.71 -15.68 17.25
C ILE A 252 -19.87 -14.70 17.40
N THR A 253 -19.99 -14.08 18.59
CA THR A 253 -20.98 -13.03 18.87
C THR A 253 -20.49 -11.63 18.51
N SER A 254 -19.22 -11.47 18.11
CA SER A 254 -18.64 -10.19 17.74
C SER A 254 -18.78 -9.94 16.22
N PRO A 255 -19.49 -8.88 15.80
CA PRO A 255 -19.59 -8.52 14.39
C PRO A 255 -18.24 -8.19 13.75
N THR A 256 -17.25 -7.76 14.54
CA THR A 256 -15.88 -7.47 14.06
C THR A 256 -15.04 -8.74 13.85
N SER A 257 -15.53 -9.92 14.20
CA SER A 257 -14.84 -11.19 13.97
C SER A 257 -15.37 -11.95 12.75
N GLU A 258 -16.57 -11.64 12.27
CA GLU A 258 -17.25 -12.34 11.16
C GLU A 258 -16.40 -12.45 9.89
N GLY A 259 -15.68 -11.38 9.53
CA GLY A 259 -14.80 -11.36 8.36
C GLY A 259 -13.58 -12.25 8.53
N CYS A 260 -13.02 -12.33 9.74
CA CYS A 260 -11.90 -13.22 10.04
C CYS A 260 -12.37 -14.69 10.01
N HIS A 261 -13.51 -14.99 10.66
CA HIS A 261 -14.12 -16.32 10.61
C HIS A 261 -14.43 -16.76 9.19
N ARG A 262 -14.92 -15.84 8.36
CA ARG A 262 -15.17 -16.11 6.94
C ARG A 262 -13.89 -16.46 6.19
N LEU A 263 -12.82 -15.68 6.34
CA LEU A 263 -11.54 -15.97 5.68
C LEU A 263 -11.01 -17.36 6.08
N ILE A 264 -11.12 -17.71 7.36
CA ILE A 264 -10.72 -19.04 7.89
C ILE A 264 -11.62 -20.14 7.29
N GLY A 265 -12.94 -19.95 7.33
CA GLY A 265 -13.91 -20.93 6.84
C GLY A 265 -13.84 -21.17 5.32
N GLU A 266 -13.52 -20.12 4.56
CA GLU A 266 -13.27 -20.20 3.11
C GLU A 266 -11.88 -20.78 2.77
N ARG A 267 -11.05 -21.10 3.78
CA ARG A 267 -9.64 -21.51 3.63
C ARG A 267 -8.79 -20.49 2.87
N ALA A 268 -9.19 -19.22 2.96
CA ALA A 268 -8.46 -18.10 2.40
C ALA A 268 -7.42 -17.53 3.36
N ALA A 269 -7.51 -17.87 4.66
CA ALA A 269 -6.53 -17.50 5.67
C ALA A 269 -6.32 -18.63 6.68
N GLU A 270 -5.08 -18.76 7.17
CA GLU A 270 -4.74 -19.63 8.30
C GLU A 270 -5.17 -18.98 9.62
N ILE A 271 -5.65 -19.79 10.55
CA ILE A 271 -5.97 -19.31 11.90
C ILE A 271 -4.67 -19.10 12.67
N VAL A 272 -4.51 -17.93 13.28
CA VAL A 272 -3.33 -17.61 14.07
C VAL A 272 -3.75 -17.16 15.46
N THR A 273 -3.17 -17.79 16.48
CA THR A 273 -3.48 -17.52 17.88
C THR A 273 -2.32 -16.98 18.70
N SER A 274 -1.10 -17.05 18.15
CA SER A 274 0.10 -16.47 18.75
C SER A 274 1.05 -15.90 17.70
N ILE A 275 1.95 -15.03 18.13
CA ILE A 275 3.02 -14.49 17.28
C ILE A 275 3.93 -15.61 16.78
N SER A 276 4.20 -16.61 17.62
CA SER A 276 5.03 -17.76 17.26
C SER A 276 4.40 -18.57 16.11
N ASP A 277 3.10 -18.87 16.19
CA ASP A 277 2.38 -19.60 15.12
C ASP A 277 2.45 -18.82 13.80
N ALA A 278 2.27 -17.50 13.88
CA ALA A 278 2.31 -16.63 12.71
C ALA A 278 3.68 -16.67 12.03
N VAL A 279 4.74 -16.56 12.82
CA VAL A 279 6.13 -16.58 12.33
C VAL A 279 6.49 -17.93 11.74
N GLU A 280 6.12 -19.02 12.42
CA GLU A 280 6.30 -20.38 11.91
C GLU A 280 5.60 -20.54 10.57
N PHE A 281 4.32 -20.18 10.49
CA PHE A 281 3.53 -20.26 9.27
C PHE A 281 4.19 -19.50 8.12
N VAL A 282 4.51 -18.21 8.27
CA VAL A 282 5.12 -17.43 7.18
C VAL A 282 6.53 -17.89 6.80
N SER A 283 7.27 -18.51 7.73
CA SER A 283 8.60 -19.03 7.45
C SER A 283 8.62 -20.21 6.46
N THR A 284 7.48 -20.90 6.30
CA THR A 284 7.33 -21.99 5.33
C THR A 284 7.15 -21.50 3.88
N TYR A 285 6.89 -20.21 3.68
CA TYR A 285 6.65 -19.57 2.37
C TYR A 285 7.88 -18.79 1.85
N ARG A 286 9.09 -19.24 2.20
CA ARG A 286 10.36 -18.62 1.78
C ARG A 286 10.69 -18.85 0.31
#